data_AF-A0A7C3X2P2-F1
#
_entry.id   AF-A0A7C3X2P2-F1
#
_cell.length_a   1.000
_cell.length_b   1.000
_cell.length_c   1.000
_cell.angle_alpha   90.00
_cell.angle_beta   90.00
_cell.angle_gamma   90.00
#
_symmetry.space_group_name_H-M   'P 1'
#
loop_
_entity.id
_entity.type
_entity.pdbx_description
1 polymer ?
#
loop_
_entity_poly.entity_id
_entity_poly.type
_entity_poly.pdbx_seq_one_letter_code
_entity_poly.pdbx_strand_id
1 'polypeptide(L)'
;MWRFIEYLCFVIRTKGIIGGLFRIGMLVARFDFSGARMRRAVSDIAELGRRFGYKPTLFVPAVVLSRHKKILRDGTYNGLELALHGYTHRNLRPLCVEAQVLEISKAKAVFEALGIQASGFRAPYLSRNECTEEAVCRCGLRWNSDKAFMAAGILNSHVGRPRRFVERAVQRLYVPDDAAERMLAPWIHKGLVCIPILLPDDEILVDRLGVDEPRALAEVWLKMLKWTMARGGLFVLQLHPERFQICGKAMEMLLEEAKSPDSRTWIASMSQIADWWVERDRSRFEITQTGLGCYRISFQGPRSATVVGLNLPKDLTKPFHGGYRQIMASNLGLQTGGPRPCIGIHPDCSQELVEFIKNAGFAFDRSDKAADYAFYLGPDGSFCRQDETRLLRRIESCGRPIMRCWPWPDGYKSAFTTTHDLDCVTLTDFLYRIAGR
;
A
#
# COMPACT_ATOMS: atom_id res chain seq x y z
N MET A 1 18.89 17.91 -24.55
CA MET A 1 19.35 16.84 -25.45
C MET A 1 19.70 15.56 -24.68
N TRP A 2 20.57 15.59 -23.66
CA TRP A 2 20.92 14.42 -22.83
C TRP A 2 19.73 13.71 -22.16
N ARG A 3 18.84 14.45 -21.48
CA ARG A 3 17.66 13.88 -20.80
C ARG A 3 16.60 13.29 -21.75
N PHE A 4 16.51 13.82 -22.97
CA PHE A 4 15.63 13.29 -24.02
C PHE A 4 16.15 11.93 -24.51
N ILE A 5 17.47 11.80 -24.68
CA ILE A 5 18.12 10.53 -25.04
C ILE A 5 17.96 9.50 -23.91
N GLU A 6 18.11 9.88 -22.64
CA GLU A 6 17.85 8.98 -21.51
C GLU A 6 16.39 8.49 -21.45
N TYR A 7 15.42 9.38 -21.68
CA TYR A 7 14.01 9.00 -21.77
C TYR A 7 13.76 8.08 -22.97
N LEU A 8 14.29 8.40 -24.15
CA LEU A 8 14.14 7.56 -25.34
C LEU A 8 14.79 6.19 -25.12
N CYS A 9 15.99 6.15 -24.56
CA CYS A 9 16.68 4.92 -24.19
C CYS A 9 15.89 4.12 -23.15
N PHE A 10 15.28 4.77 -22.16
CA PHE A 10 14.42 4.13 -21.17
C PHE A 10 13.15 3.55 -21.82
N VAL A 11 12.45 4.31 -22.65
CA VAL A 11 11.23 3.86 -23.36
C VAL A 11 11.55 2.75 -24.35
N ILE A 12 12.61 2.88 -25.15
CA ILE A 12 13.05 1.85 -26.10
C ILE A 12 13.47 0.58 -25.33
N ARG A 13 14.22 0.70 -24.22
CA ARG A 13 14.66 -0.44 -23.40
C ARG A 13 13.55 -1.11 -22.59
N THR A 14 12.45 -0.41 -22.30
CA THR A 14 11.34 -0.95 -21.49
C THR A 14 10.12 -1.33 -22.32
N LYS A 15 9.93 -0.78 -23.53
CA LYS A 15 8.68 -0.91 -24.29
C LYS A 15 8.84 -1.17 -25.81
N GLY A 16 10.05 -1.12 -26.38
CA GLY A 16 10.35 -1.48 -27.79
C GLY A 16 9.94 -0.42 -28.84
N ILE A 17 10.53 -0.47 -30.05
CA ILE A 17 10.39 0.57 -31.11
C ILE A 17 8.98 0.57 -31.75
N ILE A 18 8.45 -0.61 -32.11
CA ILE A 18 7.11 -0.76 -32.73
C ILE A 18 5.98 -0.35 -31.75
N GLY A 19 6.17 -0.64 -30.45
CA GLY A 19 5.27 -0.19 -29.38
C GLY A 19 5.34 1.31 -29.08
N GLY A 20 6.31 2.03 -29.64
CA GLY A 20 6.45 3.49 -29.53
C GLY A 20 5.54 4.26 -30.49
N LEU A 21 5.40 3.81 -31.74
CA LEU A 21 4.59 4.47 -32.78
C LEU A 21 3.08 4.31 -32.54
N PHE A 22 2.61 3.11 -32.20
CA PHE A 22 1.21 2.88 -31.77
C PHE A 22 0.83 3.73 -30.53
N ARG A 23 1.83 4.08 -29.69
CA ARG A 23 1.62 4.88 -28.49
C ARG A 23 1.35 6.34 -28.76
N ILE A 24 1.93 6.92 -29.81
CA ILE A 24 1.67 8.34 -30.15
C ILE A 24 0.17 8.53 -30.46
N GLY A 25 -0.43 7.59 -31.19
CA GLY A 25 -1.87 7.57 -31.44
C GLY A 25 -2.70 7.40 -30.16
N MET A 26 -2.30 6.47 -29.27
CA MET A 26 -2.97 6.28 -27.97
C MET A 26 -2.82 7.48 -27.03
N LEU A 27 -1.70 8.20 -27.07
CA LEU A 27 -1.44 9.38 -26.25
C LEU A 27 -2.31 10.56 -26.70
N VAL A 28 -2.45 10.78 -28.01
CA VAL A 28 -3.40 11.76 -28.56
C VAL A 28 -4.85 11.36 -28.27
N ALA A 29 -5.14 10.06 -28.22
CA ALA A 29 -6.44 9.55 -27.82
C ALA A 29 -6.72 9.60 -26.31
N ARG A 30 -5.76 9.99 -25.46
CA ARG A 30 -5.91 10.05 -23.99
C ARG A 30 -5.75 11.46 -23.43
N PHE A 31 -4.99 12.31 -24.11
CA PHE A 31 -4.80 13.71 -23.75
C PHE A 31 -5.34 14.61 -24.84
N ASP A 32 -6.00 15.69 -24.45
CA ASP A 32 -6.29 16.80 -25.33
C ASP A 32 -5.34 17.98 -25.04
N PHE A 33 -5.38 19.02 -25.88
CA PHE A 33 -4.58 20.22 -25.67
C PHE A 33 -5.15 21.15 -24.58
N SER A 34 -6.42 21.00 -24.20
CA SER A 34 -7.13 21.92 -23.29
C SER A 34 -7.16 21.43 -21.82
N GLY A 35 -6.77 20.20 -21.56
CA GLY A 35 -6.91 19.51 -20.29
C GLY A 35 -8.34 19.12 -19.94
N ALA A 36 -9.32 19.25 -20.85
CA ALA A 36 -10.73 19.04 -20.54
C ALA A 36 -11.04 17.58 -20.20
N ARG A 37 -10.50 16.64 -20.99
CA ARG A 37 -10.66 15.20 -20.75
C ARG A 37 -10.06 14.76 -19.42
N MET A 38 -8.88 15.29 -19.09
CA MET A 38 -8.22 14.99 -17.83
C MET A 38 -9.03 15.52 -16.64
N ARG A 39 -9.51 16.77 -16.72
CA ARG A 39 -10.40 17.33 -15.68
C ARG A 39 -11.63 16.47 -15.46
N ARG A 40 -12.29 16.06 -16.55
CA ARG A 40 -13.46 15.17 -16.46
C ARG A 40 -13.11 13.86 -15.75
N ALA A 41 -12.02 13.19 -16.14
CA ALA A 41 -11.59 11.96 -15.50
C ALA A 41 -11.32 12.14 -13.99
N VAL A 42 -10.64 13.23 -13.60
CA VAL A 42 -10.37 13.54 -12.18
C VAL A 42 -11.67 13.82 -11.42
N SER A 43 -12.61 14.55 -12.01
CA SER A 43 -13.94 14.78 -11.43
C SER A 43 -14.75 13.48 -11.28
N ASP A 44 -14.71 12.60 -12.28
CA ASP A 44 -15.40 11.30 -12.23
C ASP A 44 -14.82 10.39 -11.13
N ILE A 45 -13.49 10.42 -10.93
CA ILE A 45 -12.82 9.72 -9.81
C ILE A 45 -13.32 10.27 -8.46
N ALA A 46 -13.36 11.60 -8.31
CA ALA A 46 -13.83 12.24 -7.09
C ALA A 46 -15.31 11.94 -6.81
N GLU A 47 -16.14 11.91 -7.84
CA GLU A 47 -17.54 11.51 -7.77
C GLU A 47 -17.69 10.07 -7.29
N LEU A 48 -16.93 9.14 -7.86
CA LEU A 48 -16.98 7.75 -7.44
C LEU A 48 -16.53 7.60 -5.98
N GLY A 49 -15.47 8.29 -5.58
CA GLY A 49 -15.06 8.37 -4.18
C GLY A 49 -16.20 8.79 -3.25
N ARG A 50 -16.88 9.89 -3.59
CA ARG A 50 -18.00 10.44 -2.82
C ARG A 50 -19.16 9.45 -2.70
N ARG A 51 -19.57 8.82 -3.81
CA ARG A 51 -20.62 7.80 -3.82
C ARG A 51 -20.33 6.64 -2.87
N PHE A 52 -19.06 6.24 -2.78
CA PHE A 52 -18.63 5.14 -1.91
C PHE A 52 -18.21 5.58 -0.51
N GLY A 53 -18.16 6.89 -0.24
CA GLY A 53 -17.91 7.46 1.09
C GLY A 53 -16.44 7.54 1.49
N TYR A 54 -15.52 7.65 0.53
CA TYR A 54 -14.08 7.80 0.78
C TYR A 54 -13.45 8.84 -0.15
N LYS A 55 -12.20 9.24 0.14
CA LYS A 55 -11.40 10.13 -0.71
C LYS A 55 -10.30 9.34 -1.42
N PRO A 56 -10.37 9.13 -2.75
CA PRO A 56 -9.26 8.60 -3.52
C PRO A 56 -8.05 9.53 -3.42
N THR A 57 -6.85 8.96 -3.46
CA THR A 57 -5.60 9.75 -3.41
C THR A 57 -5.08 10.02 -4.82
N LEU A 58 -4.86 11.28 -5.15
CA LEU A 58 -4.28 11.74 -6.40
C LEU A 58 -2.83 12.21 -6.15
N PHE A 59 -1.87 11.51 -6.74
CA PHE A 59 -0.47 11.91 -6.75
C PHE A 59 -0.23 12.85 -7.93
N VAL A 60 0.27 14.06 -7.65
CA VAL A 60 0.48 15.08 -8.71
C VAL A 60 1.90 15.63 -8.67
N PRO A 61 2.62 15.70 -9.81
CA PRO A 61 3.88 16.42 -9.89
C PRO A 61 3.68 17.91 -9.64
N ALA A 62 4.55 18.52 -8.85
CA ALA A 62 4.41 19.92 -8.47
C ALA A 62 4.42 20.89 -9.68
N VAL A 63 5.18 20.58 -10.73
CA VAL A 63 5.18 21.38 -11.97
C VAL A 63 3.83 21.36 -12.69
N VAL A 64 3.09 20.25 -12.64
CA VAL A 64 1.76 20.13 -13.24
C VAL A 64 0.77 21.02 -12.49
N LEU A 65 0.75 20.96 -11.15
CA LEU A 65 -0.08 21.86 -10.34
C LEU A 65 0.27 23.34 -10.58
N SER A 66 1.56 23.66 -10.72
CA SER A 66 2.02 25.03 -10.97
C SER A 66 1.58 25.59 -12.32
N ARG A 67 1.55 24.75 -13.36
CA ARG A 67 1.06 25.16 -14.70
C ARG A 67 -0.45 25.30 -14.74
N HIS A 68 -1.15 24.44 -13.99
CA HIS A 68 -2.60 24.30 -14.04
C HIS A 68 -3.31 24.82 -12.79
N LYS A 69 -2.84 25.94 -12.20
CA LYS A 69 -3.45 26.54 -11.00
C LYS A 69 -4.95 26.84 -11.14
N LYS A 70 -5.43 27.05 -12.37
CA LYS A 70 -6.87 27.25 -12.64
C LYS A 70 -7.70 25.99 -12.31
N ILE A 71 -7.15 24.78 -12.54
CA ILE A 71 -7.79 23.49 -12.23
C ILE A 71 -7.88 23.26 -10.73
N LEU A 72 -6.94 23.80 -9.96
CA LEU A 72 -7.06 23.81 -8.50
C LEU A 72 -8.20 24.75 -8.06
N ARG A 73 -8.33 25.92 -8.69
CA ARG A 73 -9.32 26.96 -8.34
C ARG A 73 -10.75 26.63 -8.77
N ASP A 74 -10.93 25.85 -9.84
CA ASP A 74 -12.26 25.44 -10.33
C ASP A 74 -12.87 24.28 -9.54
N GLY A 75 -12.16 23.78 -8.53
CA GLY A 75 -12.64 22.72 -7.64
C GLY A 75 -12.56 21.32 -8.22
N THR A 76 -11.88 21.11 -9.35
CA THR A 76 -11.71 19.77 -9.96
C THR A 76 -11.16 18.74 -8.97
N TYR A 77 -10.26 19.15 -8.06
CA TYR A 77 -9.67 18.26 -7.06
C TYR A 77 -10.49 18.10 -5.77
N ASN A 78 -11.66 18.75 -5.66
CA ASN A 78 -12.51 18.64 -4.48
C ASN A 78 -13.00 17.21 -4.30
N GLY A 79 -12.87 16.69 -3.08
CA GLY A 79 -13.21 15.29 -2.77
C GLY A 79 -12.06 14.30 -2.98
N LEU A 80 -10.90 14.75 -3.46
CA LEU A 80 -9.67 13.95 -3.51
C LEU A 80 -8.72 14.32 -2.38
N GLU A 81 -7.90 13.35 -2.00
CA GLU A 81 -6.67 13.62 -1.25
C GLU A 81 -5.56 13.93 -2.27
N LEU A 82 -4.76 14.98 -2.03
CA LEU A 82 -3.61 15.32 -2.87
C LEU A 82 -2.30 14.93 -2.19
N ALA A 83 -1.44 14.21 -2.91
CA ALA A 83 -0.12 13.79 -2.44
C ALA A 83 0.98 14.12 -3.47
N LEU A 84 2.23 14.20 -3.01
CA LEU A 84 3.36 14.59 -3.86
C LEU A 84 3.72 13.47 -4.85
N HIS A 85 3.92 13.83 -6.11
CA HIS A 85 4.50 12.94 -7.14
C HIS A 85 5.83 13.47 -7.70
N GLY A 86 6.70 13.94 -6.81
CA GLY A 86 7.95 14.63 -7.17
C GLY A 86 7.75 16.06 -7.68
N TYR A 87 8.84 16.79 -7.87
CA TYR A 87 8.77 18.14 -8.41
C TYR A 87 8.51 18.08 -9.91
N THR A 88 9.39 17.37 -10.62
CA THR A 88 9.18 16.89 -11.98
C THR A 88 8.98 15.37 -11.95
N HIS A 89 8.47 14.80 -13.03
CA HIS A 89 8.29 13.35 -13.18
C HIS A 89 9.65 12.63 -13.44
N ARG A 90 10.60 12.78 -12.50
CA ARG A 90 12.00 12.34 -12.58
C ARG A 90 12.21 10.98 -11.92
N ASN A 91 13.03 10.13 -12.55
CA ASN A 91 13.47 8.86 -11.96
C ASN A 91 14.44 9.12 -10.78
N LEU A 92 14.09 8.64 -9.58
CA LEU A 92 14.89 8.84 -8.37
C LEU A 92 15.93 7.75 -8.11
N ARG A 93 15.84 6.58 -8.76
CA ARG A 93 16.80 5.47 -8.59
C ARG A 93 18.29 5.87 -8.68
N PRO A 94 18.71 6.69 -9.67
CA PRO A 94 20.13 7.04 -9.81
C PRO A 94 20.56 8.17 -8.87
N LEU A 95 19.66 8.73 -8.06
CA LEU A 95 19.93 9.90 -7.24
C LEU A 95 20.37 9.50 -5.84
N CYS A 96 21.40 10.17 -5.32
CA CYS A 96 21.74 10.11 -3.90
C CYS A 96 20.66 10.76 -3.03
N VAL A 97 20.71 10.51 -1.71
CA VAL A 97 19.75 11.04 -0.73
C VAL A 97 19.59 12.56 -0.83
N GLU A 98 20.68 13.32 -0.96
CA GLU A 98 20.66 14.80 -1.05
C GLU A 98 19.91 15.30 -2.28
N ALA A 99 20.11 14.64 -3.42
CA ALA A 99 19.40 15.00 -4.65
C ALA A 99 17.91 14.64 -4.55
N GLN A 100 17.55 13.54 -3.89
CA GLN A 100 16.15 13.19 -3.64
C GLN A 100 15.48 14.17 -2.67
N VAL A 101 16.15 14.54 -1.58
CA VAL A 101 15.66 15.58 -0.63
C VAL A 101 15.40 16.89 -1.37
N LEU A 102 16.30 17.31 -2.25
CA LEU A 102 16.13 18.53 -3.02
C LEU A 102 14.90 18.48 -3.95
N GLU A 103 14.68 17.36 -4.65
CA GLU A 103 13.52 17.19 -5.53
C GLU A 103 12.21 17.15 -4.73
N ILE A 104 12.17 16.44 -3.61
CA ILE A 104 10.96 16.28 -2.78
C ILE A 104 10.64 17.60 -2.06
N SER A 105 11.63 18.28 -1.46
CA SER A 105 11.42 19.57 -0.78
C SER A 105 10.95 20.66 -1.73
N LYS A 106 11.47 20.72 -2.96
CA LYS A 106 10.96 21.62 -4.01
C LYS A 106 9.50 21.34 -4.35
N ALA A 107 9.12 20.07 -4.45
CA ALA A 107 7.73 19.70 -4.69
C ALA A 107 6.82 20.15 -3.55
N LYS A 108 7.25 19.90 -2.31
CA LYS A 108 6.53 20.29 -1.10
C LYS A 108 6.32 21.81 -1.01
N ALA A 109 7.37 22.60 -1.26
CA ALA A 109 7.30 24.06 -1.23
C ALA A 109 6.26 24.62 -2.23
N VAL A 110 6.13 23.99 -3.40
CA VAL A 110 5.09 24.37 -4.37
C VAL A 110 3.68 24.03 -3.86
N PHE A 111 3.49 22.86 -3.27
CA PHE A 111 2.21 22.46 -2.67
C PHE A 111 1.81 23.45 -1.56
N GLU A 112 2.74 23.78 -0.66
CA GLU A 112 2.53 24.75 0.42
C GLU A 112 2.20 26.15 -0.11
N ALA A 113 2.91 26.62 -1.14
CA ALA A 113 2.63 27.90 -1.79
C ALA A 113 1.27 27.97 -2.50
N LEU A 114 0.68 26.80 -2.82
CA LEU A 114 -0.67 26.66 -3.35
C LEU A 114 -1.73 26.41 -2.27
N GLY A 115 -1.33 26.42 -0.98
CA GLY A 115 -2.22 26.16 0.15
C GLY A 115 -2.58 24.69 0.34
N ILE A 116 -1.85 23.77 -0.28
CA ILE A 116 -2.09 22.32 -0.21
C ILE A 116 -1.16 21.71 0.82
N GLN A 117 -1.72 21.18 1.90
CA GLN A 117 -0.99 20.46 2.95
C GLN A 117 -0.95 18.97 2.62
N ALA A 118 0.06 18.55 1.86
CA ALA A 118 0.25 17.15 1.52
C ALA A 118 1.20 16.46 2.52
N SER A 119 0.78 15.31 3.02
CA SER A 119 1.50 14.51 4.03
C SER A 119 2.21 13.29 3.42
N GLY A 120 1.90 12.95 2.17
CA GLY A 120 2.35 11.73 1.50
C GLY A 120 3.12 11.95 0.21
N PHE A 121 3.84 10.90 -0.20
CA PHE A 121 4.66 10.92 -1.41
C PHE A 121 4.62 9.60 -2.18
N ARG A 122 4.67 9.70 -3.50
CA ARG A 122 5.01 8.60 -4.40
C ARG A 122 6.06 9.07 -5.39
N ALA A 123 7.13 8.30 -5.53
CA ALA A 123 8.15 8.50 -6.53
C ALA A 123 7.58 8.27 -7.94
N PRO A 124 7.87 9.17 -8.89
CA PRO A 124 7.57 8.94 -10.30
C PRO A 124 8.06 7.56 -10.77
N TYR A 125 7.25 6.83 -11.53
CA TYR A 125 7.53 5.46 -11.98
C TYR A 125 7.72 4.42 -10.84
N LEU A 126 7.29 4.71 -9.62
CA LEU A 126 7.68 3.96 -8.41
C LEU A 126 9.20 3.79 -8.28
N SER A 127 9.94 4.78 -8.80
CA SER A 127 11.39 4.70 -8.86
C SER A 127 11.99 5.05 -7.51
N ARG A 128 12.48 4.04 -6.81
CA ARG A 128 13.08 4.18 -5.48
C ARG A 128 14.40 3.44 -5.37
N ASN A 129 15.21 3.88 -4.41
CA ASN A 129 16.38 3.15 -3.93
C ASN A 129 16.38 3.16 -2.38
N GLU A 130 17.46 2.69 -1.77
CA GLU A 130 17.67 2.64 -0.32
C GLU A 130 17.63 4.01 0.37
N CYS A 131 17.90 5.09 -0.37
CA CYS A 131 17.88 6.46 0.15
C CYS A 131 16.48 7.09 0.17
N THR A 132 15.52 6.54 -0.57
CA THR A 132 14.24 7.21 -0.83
C THR A 132 13.42 7.42 0.45
N GLU A 133 13.32 6.41 1.31
CA GLU A 133 12.55 6.52 2.56
C GLU A 133 13.16 7.57 3.50
N GLU A 134 14.49 7.63 3.60
CA GLU A 134 15.19 8.68 4.36
C GLU A 134 14.94 10.07 3.78
N ALA A 135 15.00 10.23 2.46
CA ALA A 135 14.76 11.50 1.80
C ALA A 135 13.33 12.02 2.05
N VAL A 136 12.34 11.12 2.03
CA VAL A 136 10.93 11.42 2.34
C VAL A 136 10.79 11.87 3.80
N CYS A 137 11.38 11.13 4.75
CA CYS A 137 11.40 11.51 6.17
C CYS A 137 11.99 12.91 6.39
N ARG A 138 13.14 13.21 5.77
CA ARG A 138 13.84 14.49 5.92
C ARG A 138 13.05 15.68 5.36
N CYS A 139 12.09 15.42 4.48
CA CYS A 139 11.16 16.44 3.99
C CYS A 139 9.93 16.66 4.90
N GLY A 140 9.84 15.92 6.02
CA GLY A 140 8.74 16.02 6.99
C GLY A 140 7.43 15.41 6.50
N LEU A 141 7.51 14.45 5.57
CA LEU A 141 6.35 13.69 5.10
C LEU A 141 6.13 12.48 6.00
N ARG A 142 4.86 12.06 6.12
CA ARG A 142 4.43 11.06 7.10
C ARG A 142 4.33 9.65 6.52
N TRP A 143 4.12 9.55 5.22
CA TRP A 143 3.96 8.27 4.55
C TRP A 143 4.44 8.31 3.10
N ASN A 144 4.80 7.14 2.56
CA ASN A 144 5.04 6.97 1.14
C ASN A 144 4.32 5.73 0.57
N SER A 145 4.26 5.66 -0.76
CA SER A 145 3.67 4.53 -1.47
C SER A 145 4.49 4.19 -2.72
N ASP A 146 5.69 3.66 -2.49
CA ASP A 146 6.70 3.41 -3.55
C ASP A 146 7.00 1.92 -3.76
N LYS A 147 6.70 1.08 -2.77
CA LYS A 147 7.00 -0.34 -2.83
C LYS A 147 5.84 -1.09 -3.49
N ALA A 148 6.15 -1.81 -4.57
CA ALA A 148 5.19 -2.66 -5.27
C ALA A 148 5.34 -4.13 -4.87
N PHE A 149 4.22 -4.81 -4.73
CA PHE A 149 4.11 -6.27 -4.61
C PHE A 149 3.37 -6.83 -5.83
N MET A 150 3.85 -7.93 -6.37
CA MET A 150 3.28 -8.55 -7.58
C MET A 150 2.41 -9.76 -7.22
N ALA A 151 1.13 -9.72 -7.58
CA ALA A 151 0.22 -10.87 -7.50
C ALA A 151 0.39 -11.81 -8.73
N ALA A 152 1.60 -12.33 -8.94
CA ALA A 152 1.96 -13.06 -10.16
C ALA A 152 1.08 -14.29 -10.43
N GLY A 153 0.71 -15.02 -9.37
CA GLY A 153 -0.17 -16.19 -9.49
C GLY A 153 -1.56 -15.84 -10.04
N ILE A 154 -2.14 -14.72 -9.59
CA ILE A 154 -3.45 -14.24 -10.05
C ILE A 154 -3.35 -13.82 -11.52
N LEU A 155 -2.35 -12.99 -11.85
CA LEU A 155 -2.10 -12.56 -13.23
C LEU A 155 -1.97 -13.76 -14.17
N ASN A 156 -1.08 -14.71 -13.86
CA ASN A 156 -0.83 -15.89 -14.69
C ASN A 156 -2.08 -16.76 -14.88
N SER A 157 -2.94 -16.87 -13.86
CA SER A 157 -4.16 -17.68 -13.92
C SER A 157 -5.25 -17.10 -14.83
N HIS A 158 -5.21 -15.80 -15.09
CA HIS A 158 -6.28 -15.09 -15.80
C HIS A 158 -5.92 -14.71 -17.23
N VAL A 159 -4.75 -14.10 -17.40
CA VAL A 159 -4.30 -13.58 -18.70
C VAL A 159 -3.23 -14.49 -19.33
N GLY A 160 -2.94 -15.63 -18.69
CA GLY A 160 -1.81 -16.47 -19.03
C GLY A 160 -0.48 -15.87 -18.57
N ARG A 161 0.61 -16.62 -18.76
CA ARG A 161 1.95 -16.11 -18.42
C ARG A 161 2.30 -14.94 -19.35
N PRO A 162 2.62 -13.75 -18.81
CA PRO A 162 3.02 -12.62 -19.64
C PRO A 162 4.21 -12.98 -20.52
N ARG A 163 4.27 -12.39 -21.72
CA ARG A 163 5.45 -12.55 -22.58
C ARG A 163 6.70 -12.07 -21.83
N ARG A 164 7.84 -12.77 -22.00
CA ARG A 164 9.12 -12.47 -21.32
C ARG A 164 9.58 -11.00 -21.39
N PHE A 165 9.17 -10.24 -22.41
CA PHE A 165 9.51 -8.82 -22.47
C PHE A 165 8.68 -7.97 -21.49
N VAL A 166 7.42 -8.34 -21.24
CA VAL A 166 6.55 -7.69 -20.26
C VAL A 166 7.07 -7.97 -18.85
N GLU A 167 7.36 -9.23 -18.52
CA GLU A 167 7.96 -9.62 -17.23
C GLU A 167 9.25 -8.82 -16.96
N ARG A 168 10.17 -8.74 -17.94
CA ARG A 168 11.41 -7.96 -17.81
C ARG A 168 11.16 -6.47 -17.64
N ALA A 169 10.17 -5.91 -18.32
CA ALA A 169 9.86 -4.49 -18.22
C ALA A 169 9.28 -4.16 -16.84
N VAL A 170 8.35 -4.98 -16.33
CA VAL A 170 7.81 -4.89 -14.97
C VAL A 170 8.92 -4.99 -13.93
N GLN A 171 9.82 -5.97 -14.05
CA GLN A 171 10.93 -6.13 -13.12
C GLN A 171 11.87 -4.92 -13.13
N ARG A 172 12.16 -4.34 -14.30
CA ARG A 172 13.02 -3.15 -14.42
C ARG A 172 12.37 -1.88 -13.89
N LEU A 173 11.05 -1.76 -14.02
CA LEU A 173 10.33 -0.54 -13.70
C LEU A 173 9.89 -0.47 -12.25
N TYR A 174 9.41 -1.57 -11.69
CA TYR A 174 8.81 -1.60 -10.36
C TYR A 174 9.68 -2.36 -9.35
N VAL A 175 10.52 -3.30 -9.80
CA VAL A 175 11.28 -4.23 -8.95
C VAL A 175 10.40 -4.79 -7.83
N PRO A 176 9.24 -5.39 -8.16
CA PRO A 176 8.27 -5.78 -7.16
C PRO A 176 8.76 -6.99 -6.37
N ASP A 177 8.38 -7.07 -5.09
CA ASP A 177 8.49 -8.32 -4.35
C ASP A 177 7.31 -9.24 -4.70
N ASP A 178 7.45 -10.54 -4.44
CA ASP A 178 6.32 -11.46 -4.57
C ASP A 178 5.29 -11.21 -3.46
N ALA A 179 4.07 -10.83 -3.84
CA ALA A 179 2.99 -10.58 -2.91
C ALA A 179 2.63 -11.83 -2.07
N ALA A 180 2.89 -13.04 -2.58
CA ALA A 180 2.61 -14.28 -1.86
C ALA A 180 3.47 -14.42 -0.59
N GLU A 181 4.67 -13.88 -0.61
CA GLU A 181 5.66 -14.00 0.47
C GLU A 181 5.67 -12.81 1.44
N ARG A 182 4.97 -11.73 1.10
CA ARG A 182 4.88 -10.51 1.91
C ARG A 182 3.59 -10.42 2.73
N MET A 183 3.68 -9.75 3.89
CA MET A 183 2.48 -9.25 4.56
C MET A 183 1.91 -8.08 3.75
N LEU A 184 0.65 -8.20 3.32
CA LEU A 184 -0.03 -7.17 2.55
C LEU A 184 -0.57 -6.09 3.49
N ALA A 185 0.30 -5.31 4.11
CA ALA A 185 -0.08 -4.24 5.02
C ALA A 185 1.00 -3.15 5.03
N PRO A 186 0.68 -1.93 5.48
CA PRO A 186 1.72 -0.94 5.74
C PRO A 186 2.74 -1.42 6.77
N TRP A 187 3.90 -0.76 6.80
CA TRP A 187 4.87 -0.90 7.88
C TRP A 187 5.50 0.44 8.22
N ILE A 188 6.08 0.54 9.41
CA ILE A 188 6.86 1.72 9.78
C ILE A 188 8.34 1.40 9.56
N HIS A 189 9.03 2.25 8.78
CA HIS A 189 10.49 2.21 8.65
C HIS A 189 11.04 3.58 8.99
N LYS A 190 11.90 3.66 10.03
CA LYS A 190 12.52 4.92 10.50
C LYS A 190 11.52 6.07 10.70
N GLY A 191 10.30 5.76 11.18
CA GLY A 191 9.25 6.74 11.44
C GLY A 191 8.37 7.11 10.23
N LEU A 192 8.64 6.57 9.05
CA LEU A 192 7.79 6.70 7.86
C LEU A 192 6.80 5.54 7.78
N VAL A 193 5.53 5.82 7.51
CA VAL A 193 4.59 4.76 7.14
C VAL A 193 4.75 4.43 5.66
N CYS A 194 5.22 3.22 5.37
CA CYS A 194 5.39 2.70 4.02
C CYS A 194 4.16 1.90 3.63
N ILE A 195 3.41 2.36 2.62
CA ILE A 195 2.15 1.75 2.19
C ILE A 195 2.35 1.04 0.83
N PRO A 196 2.32 -0.30 0.77
CA PRO A 196 2.62 -1.04 -0.45
C PRO A 196 1.48 -0.98 -1.46
N ILE A 197 1.86 -1.05 -2.74
CA ILE A 197 0.94 -1.14 -3.89
C ILE A 197 0.87 -2.59 -4.36
N LEU A 198 -0.32 -3.04 -4.76
CA LEU A 198 -0.50 -4.37 -5.32
C LEU A 198 -0.68 -4.30 -6.84
N LEU A 199 0.21 -4.97 -7.55
CA LEU A 199 0.21 -5.12 -9.01
C LEU A 199 -0.43 -6.47 -9.41
N PRO A 200 -1.00 -6.59 -10.63
CA PRO A 200 -0.97 -5.64 -11.76
C PRO A 200 -1.93 -4.44 -11.65
N ASP A 201 -1.45 -3.27 -12.08
CA ASP A 201 -2.20 -2.02 -12.21
C ASP A 201 -2.77 -1.83 -13.64
N ASP A 202 -3.37 -0.67 -13.92
CA ASP A 202 -3.87 -0.32 -15.25
C ASP A 202 -2.76 -0.19 -16.29
N GLU A 203 -1.56 0.25 -15.92
CA GLU A 203 -0.42 0.33 -16.85
C GLU A 203 0.00 -1.06 -17.33
N ILE A 204 0.04 -2.04 -16.45
CA ILE A 204 0.36 -3.42 -16.83
C ILE A 204 -0.78 -4.03 -17.66
N LEU A 205 -2.02 -3.97 -17.16
CA LEU A 205 -3.14 -4.64 -17.82
C LEU A 205 -3.47 -4.00 -19.17
N VAL A 206 -3.67 -2.69 -19.21
CA VAL A 206 -4.09 -1.98 -20.43
C VAL A 206 -2.94 -1.80 -21.40
N ASP A 207 -1.83 -1.18 -20.98
CA ASP A 207 -0.79 -0.75 -21.92
C ASP A 207 0.19 -1.86 -22.32
N ARG A 208 0.37 -2.90 -21.49
CA ARG A 208 1.35 -3.98 -21.78
C ARG A 208 0.70 -5.27 -22.22
N LEU A 209 -0.47 -5.58 -21.67
CA LEU A 209 -1.18 -6.82 -21.94
C LEU A 209 -2.38 -6.63 -22.88
N GLY A 210 -2.80 -5.38 -23.13
CA GLY A 210 -3.90 -5.09 -24.04
C GLY A 210 -5.27 -5.50 -23.48
N VAL A 211 -5.40 -5.57 -22.15
CA VAL A 211 -6.68 -5.82 -21.48
C VAL A 211 -7.38 -4.48 -21.27
N ASP A 212 -8.32 -4.15 -22.14
CA ASP A 212 -9.05 -2.88 -22.13
C ASP A 212 -10.57 -3.03 -22.00
N GLU A 213 -11.07 -4.27 -21.88
CA GLU A 213 -12.47 -4.53 -21.58
C GLU A 213 -12.73 -4.42 -20.06
N PRO A 214 -13.70 -3.59 -19.61
CA PRO A 214 -13.89 -3.33 -18.19
C PRO A 214 -14.19 -4.56 -17.32
N ARG A 215 -14.92 -5.56 -17.83
CA ARG A 215 -15.18 -6.79 -17.04
C ARG A 215 -13.91 -7.63 -16.89
N ALA A 216 -13.10 -7.76 -17.94
CA ALA A 216 -11.82 -8.46 -17.88
C ALA A 216 -10.84 -7.80 -16.89
N LEU A 217 -10.80 -6.46 -16.86
CA LEU A 217 -10.07 -5.71 -15.82
C LEU A 217 -10.62 -6.01 -14.42
N ALA A 218 -11.94 -5.93 -14.25
CA ALA A 218 -12.60 -6.20 -12.98
C ALA A 218 -12.34 -7.62 -12.48
N GLU A 219 -12.34 -8.63 -13.35
CA GLU A 219 -12.09 -10.02 -12.97
C GLU A 219 -10.73 -10.21 -12.28
N VAL A 220 -9.67 -9.64 -12.85
CA VAL A 220 -8.31 -9.70 -12.27
C VAL A 220 -8.29 -9.00 -10.92
N TRP A 221 -8.79 -7.78 -10.87
CA TRP A 221 -8.75 -6.96 -9.66
C TRP A 221 -9.70 -7.45 -8.56
N LEU A 222 -10.83 -8.05 -8.88
CA LEU A 222 -11.73 -8.71 -7.92
C LEU A 222 -11.08 -9.95 -7.31
N LYS A 223 -10.32 -10.74 -8.08
CA LYS A 223 -9.54 -11.84 -7.50
C LYS A 223 -8.45 -11.31 -6.56
N MET A 224 -7.79 -10.21 -6.91
CA MET A 224 -6.81 -9.56 -6.02
C MET A 224 -7.45 -9.03 -4.73
N LEU A 225 -8.63 -8.39 -4.83
CA LEU A 225 -9.39 -7.93 -3.68
C LEU A 225 -9.76 -9.09 -2.76
N LYS A 226 -10.40 -10.14 -3.29
CA LYS A 226 -10.79 -11.33 -2.51
C LYS A 226 -9.60 -12.05 -1.88
N TRP A 227 -8.49 -12.16 -2.61
CA TRP A 227 -7.26 -12.74 -2.10
C TRP A 227 -6.66 -11.93 -0.94
N THR A 228 -6.70 -10.61 -1.05
CA THR A 228 -6.26 -9.70 0.01
C THR A 228 -7.18 -9.74 1.21
N MET A 229 -8.50 -9.78 1.00
CA MET A 229 -9.52 -9.92 2.04
C MET A 229 -9.32 -11.22 2.84
N ALA A 230 -9.09 -12.34 2.16
CA ALA A 230 -8.84 -13.63 2.83
C ALA A 230 -7.62 -13.58 3.76
N ARG A 231 -6.59 -12.81 3.39
CA ARG A 231 -5.36 -12.60 4.17
C ARG A 231 -5.48 -11.50 5.22
N GLY A 232 -6.62 -10.82 5.30
CA GLY A 232 -6.81 -9.65 6.15
C GLY A 232 -5.86 -8.50 5.81
N GLY A 233 -5.50 -8.35 4.53
CA GLY A 233 -4.52 -7.37 4.06
C GLY A 233 -5.13 -6.05 3.55
N LEU A 234 -4.25 -5.21 3.02
CA LEU A 234 -4.52 -3.97 2.30
C LEU A 234 -4.35 -4.18 0.80
N PHE A 235 -5.35 -3.77 0.04
CA PHE A 235 -5.23 -3.63 -1.39
C PHE A 235 -5.21 -2.14 -1.77
N VAL A 236 -4.04 -1.65 -2.16
CA VAL A 236 -3.90 -0.35 -2.84
C VAL A 236 -3.86 -0.61 -4.35
N LEU A 237 -4.93 -0.20 -5.04
CA LEU A 237 -4.96 -0.22 -6.50
C LEU A 237 -4.41 1.11 -7.04
N GLN A 238 -3.28 1.05 -7.75
CA GLN A 238 -2.75 2.17 -8.51
C GLN A 238 -3.42 2.23 -9.88
N LEU A 239 -3.83 3.43 -10.28
CA LEU A 239 -4.45 3.73 -11.57
C LEU A 239 -3.89 5.05 -12.10
N HIS A 240 -4.22 5.38 -13.34
CA HIS A 240 -3.91 6.69 -13.92
C HIS A 240 -5.20 7.34 -14.47
N PRO A 241 -5.48 8.62 -14.15
CA PRO A 241 -6.70 9.28 -14.59
C PRO A 241 -6.94 9.24 -16.11
N GLU A 242 -5.89 9.26 -16.95
CA GLU A 242 -6.05 9.18 -18.40
C GLU A 242 -6.64 7.86 -18.90
N ARG A 243 -6.64 6.81 -18.07
CA ARG A 243 -7.27 5.51 -18.35
C ARG A 243 -8.61 5.34 -17.65
N PHE A 244 -9.11 6.36 -16.94
CA PHE A 244 -10.35 6.23 -16.17
C PHE A 244 -11.57 5.83 -17.03
N GLN A 245 -11.63 6.27 -18.28
CA GLN A 245 -12.72 5.88 -19.19
C GLN A 245 -12.73 4.36 -19.51
N ILE A 246 -11.57 3.70 -19.39
CA ILE A 246 -11.42 2.25 -19.55
C ILE A 246 -11.67 1.55 -18.20
N CYS A 247 -11.02 2.05 -17.14
CA CYS A 247 -10.97 1.37 -15.85
C CYS A 247 -12.14 1.70 -14.91
N GLY A 248 -12.89 2.77 -15.15
CA GLY A 248 -13.86 3.33 -14.22
C GLY A 248 -14.97 2.35 -13.83
N LYS A 249 -15.50 1.59 -14.80
CA LYS A 249 -16.51 0.57 -14.51
C LYS A 249 -15.96 -0.60 -13.71
N ALA A 250 -14.72 -1.01 -13.97
CA ALA A 250 -14.04 -2.04 -13.18
C ALA A 250 -13.80 -1.56 -11.74
N MET A 251 -13.41 -0.30 -11.56
CA MET A 251 -13.23 0.30 -10.23
C MET A 251 -14.55 0.36 -9.44
N GLU A 252 -15.65 0.69 -10.10
CA GLU A 252 -16.98 0.65 -9.49
C GLU A 252 -17.34 -0.76 -8.99
N MET A 253 -17.13 -1.80 -9.81
CA MET A 253 -17.39 -3.20 -9.41
C MET A 253 -16.54 -3.63 -8.20
N LEU A 254 -15.30 -3.17 -8.11
CA LEU A 254 -14.44 -3.42 -6.94
C LEU A 254 -14.97 -2.75 -5.68
N LEU A 255 -15.41 -1.49 -5.80
CA LEU A 255 -15.95 -0.74 -4.68
C LEU A 255 -17.28 -1.31 -4.20
N GLU A 256 -18.11 -1.84 -5.10
CA GLU A 256 -19.34 -2.58 -4.76
C GLU A 256 -19.01 -3.84 -3.94
N GLU A 257 -18.06 -4.66 -4.39
CA GLU A 257 -17.61 -5.85 -3.65
C GLU A 257 -17.01 -5.47 -2.29
N ALA A 258 -16.13 -4.46 -2.25
CA ALA A 258 -15.48 -4.00 -1.02
C ALA A 258 -16.46 -3.37 -0.01
N LYS A 259 -17.61 -2.86 -0.47
CA LYS A 259 -18.64 -2.28 0.40
C LYS A 259 -19.73 -3.27 0.77
N SER A 260 -19.70 -4.49 0.21
CA SER A 260 -20.67 -5.53 0.54
C SER A 260 -20.66 -5.82 2.06
N PRO A 261 -21.83 -6.07 2.69
CA PRO A 261 -21.92 -6.29 4.14
C PRO A 261 -21.00 -7.40 4.68
N ASP A 262 -20.77 -8.44 3.87
CA ASP A 262 -19.96 -9.59 4.25
C ASP A 262 -18.46 -9.32 4.20
N SER A 263 -18.02 -8.37 3.36
CA SER A 263 -16.61 -8.08 3.15
C SER A 263 -15.93 -7.51 4.40
N ARG A 264 -16.64 -6.68 5.17
CA ARG A 264 -16.09 -5.82 6.24
C ARG A 264 -14.73 -5.23 5.85
N THR A 265 -14.68 -4.59 4.68
CA THR A 265 -13.46 -3.91 4.19
C THR A 265 -13.48 -2.45 4.58
N TRP A 266 -12.38 -1.96 5.15
CA TRP A 266 -12.20 -0.54 5.41
C TRP A 266 -11.78 0.18 4.13
N ILE A 267 -12.68 0.98 3.55
CA ILE A 267 -12.37 1.82 2.39
C ILE A 267 -11.95 3.20 2.89
N ALA A 268 -10.69 3.57 2.65
CA ALA A 268 -10.09 4.76 3.23
C ALA A 268 -9.11 5.46 2.28
N SER A 269 -8.82 6.73 2.56
CA SER A 269 -7.71 7.46 1.90
C SER A 269 -6.35 6.98 2.42
N MET A 270 -5.28 7.29 1.68
CA MET A 270 -3.91 6.90 2.08
C MET A 270 -3.51 7.58 3.39
N SER A 271 -3.84 8.86 3.60
CA SER A 271 -3.61 9.53 4.89
C SER A 271 -4.37 8.88 6.04
N GLN A 272 -5.64 8.48 5.86
CA GLN A 272 -6.37 7.78 6.93
C GLN A 272 -5.70 6.46 7.31
N ILE A 273 -5.22 5.70 6.33
CA ILE A 273 -4.46 4.46 6.56
C ILE A 273 -3.15 4.77 7.30
N ALA A 274 -2.42 5.82 6.89
CA ALA A 274 -1.18 6.23 7.55
C ALA A 274 -1.39 6.70 8.99
N ASP A 275 -2.41 7.52 9.23
CA ASP A 275 -2.81 8.02 10.55
C ASP A 275 -3.11 6.85 11.49
N TRP A 276 -3.93 5.91 11.02
CA TRP A 276 -4.23 4.70 11.75
C TRP A 276 -2.97 3.89 12.08
N TRP A 277 -2.03 3.76 11.13
CA TRP A 277 -0.80 3.01 11.38
C TRP A 277 0.07 3.65 12.46
N VAL A 278 0.16 4.99 12.48
CA VAL A 278 0.88 5.75 13.53
C VAL A 278 0.20 5.63 14.88
N GLU A 279 -1.14 5.73 14.93
CA GLU A 279 -1.89 5.57 16.18
C GLU A 279 -1.77 4.14 16.73
N ARG A 280 -1.91 3.14 15.85
CA ARG A 280 -1.80 1.72 16.18
C ARG A 280 -0.42 1.34 16.70
N ASP A 281 0.67 1.92 16.16
CA ASP A 281 2.04 1.60 16.59
C ASP A 281 2.34 1.92 18.06
N ARG A 282 1.52 2.78 18.68
CA ARG A 282 1.59 3.11 20.12
C ARG A 282 0.96 2.05 21.02
N SER A 283 0.36 1.02 20.42
CA SER A 283 -0.36 -0.01 21.16
C SER A 283 0.57 -0.96 21.89
N ARG A 284 0.17 -1.40 23.08
CA ARG A 284 0.90 -2.40 23.87
C ARG A 284 -0.04 -3.37 24.56
N PHE A 285 0.45 -4.60 24.70
CA PHE A 285 -0.17 -5.61 25.56
C PHE A 285 0.56 -5.63 26.90
N GLU A 286 -0.19 -5.59 27.99
CA GLU A 286 0.33 -5.85 29.32
C GLU A 286 -0.23 -7.18 29.79
N ILE A 287 0.64 -8.18 29.86
CA ILE A 287 0.31 -9.54 30.27
C ILE A 287 0.98 -9.77 31.61
N THR A 288 0.20 -10.03 32.65
CA THR A 288 0.69 -10.26 34.02
C THR A 288 0.24 -11.64 34.48
N GLN A 289 1.16 -12.44 35.01
CA GLN A 289 0.81 -13.74 35.57
C GLN A 289 0.16 -13.53 36.96
N THR A 290 -1.02 -14.12 37.17
CA THR A 290 -1.76 -14.02 38.44
C THR A 290 -1.79 -15.34 39.21
N GLY A 291 -1.27 -16.41 38.60
CA GLY A 291 -1.23 -17.77 39.13
C GLY A 291 -0.58 -18.72 38.12
N LEU A 292 -0.39 -20.00 38.46
CA LEU A 292 0.21 -20.96 37.54
C LEU A 292 -0.67 -21.15 36.29
N GLY A 293 -0.16 -20.74 35.13
CA GLY A 293 -0.90 -20.76 33.86
C GLY A 293 -2.07 -19.76 33.75
N CYS A 294 -2.24 -18.88 34.76
CA CYS A 294 -3.27 -17.83 34.81
C CYS A 294 -2.67 -16.47 34.44
N TYR A 295 -3.27 -15.77 33.49
CA TYR A 295 -2.79 -14.46 33.05
C TYR A 295 -3.91 -13.42 33.05
N ARG A 296 -3.59 -12.21 33.50
CA ARG A 296 -4.39 -11.01 33.24
C ARG A 296 -3.79 -10.28 32.06
N ILE A 297 -4.61 -10.00 31.06
CA ILE A 297 -4.23 -9.36 29.81
C ILE A 297 -5.00 -8.05 29.72
N SER A 298 -4.27 -6.95 29.55
CA SER A 298 -4.85 -5.65 29.18
C SER A 298 -4.21 -5.15 27.90
N PHE A 299 -4.98 -4.38 27.14
CA PHE A 299 -4.52 -3.73 25.92
C PHE A 299 -4.61 -2.23 26.10
N GLN A 300 -3.50 -1.54 25.82
CA GLN A 300 -3.45 -0.09 25.81
C GLN A 300 -3.20 0.35 24.37
N GLY A 301 -4.12 1.13 23.81
CA GLY A 301 -4.04 1.59 22.43
C GLY A 301 -5.27 2.41 22.04
N PRO A 302 -5.42 2.74 20.75
CA PRO A 302 -6.58 3.48 20.25
C PRO A 302 -7.90 2.77 20.55
N ARG A 303 -8.97 3.52 20.79
CA ARG A 303 -10.31 2.95 21.08
C ARG A 303 -10.87 2.11 19.94
N SER A 304 -10.52 2.46 18.71
CA SER A 304 -10.91 1.74 17.49
C SER A 304 -10.06 0.48 17.24
N ALA A 305 -9.10 0.15 18.11
CA ALA A 305 -8.29 -1.05 17.95
C ALA A 305 -9.10 -2.33 18.13
N THR A 306 -8.94 -3.24 17.18
CA THR A 306 -9.57 -4.57 17.23
C THR A 306 -8.60 -5.55 17.88
N VAL A 307 -8.85 -5.92 19.13
CA VAL A 307 -8.04 -6.90 19.85
C VAL A 307 -8.56 -8.30 19.58
N VAL A 308 -7.66 -9.17 19.10
CA VAL A 308 -7.97 -10.55 18.74
C VAL A 308 -6.95 -11.52 19.33
N GLY A 309 -7.24 -12.81 19.26
CA GLY A 309 -6.24 -13.83 19.50
C GLY A 309 -6.57 -15.17 18.88
N LEU A 310 -5.54 -16.00 18.77
CA LEU A 310 -5.62 -17.39 18.33
C LEU A 310 -5.91 -18.30 19.52
N ASN A 311 -6.64 -19.39 19.29
CA ASN A 311 -6.89 -20.44 20.29
C ASN A 311 -7.43 -19.92 21.64
N LEU A 312 -8.24 -18.87 21.62
CA LEU A 312 -8.86 -18.31 22.82
C LEU A 312 -10.14 -19.06 23.22
N PRO A 313 -10.47 -19.12 24.53
CA PRO A 313 -11.72 -19.69 25.02
C PRO A 313 -12.97 -19.07 24.39
N LYS A 314 -13.97 -19.90 24.07
CA LYS A 314 -15.17 -19.49 23.32
C LYS A 314 -16.14 -18.65 24.15
N ASP A 315 -16.15 -18.85 25.46
CA ASP A 315 -16.97 -18.16 26.46
C ASP A 315 -16.59 -16.68 26.62
N LEU A 316 -15.34 -16.33 26.33
CA LEU A 316 -14.81 -14.97 26.50
C LEU A 316 -14.67 -14.17 25.18
N THR A 317 -14.93 -14.80 24.04
CA THR A 317 -14.58 -14.24 22.72
C THR A 317 -15.59 -14.60 21.64
N LYS A 318 -15.65 -13.81 20.55
CA LYS A 318 -16.50 -14.08 19.38
C LYS A 318 -15.65 -14.48 18.15
N PRO A 319 -16.13 -15.35 17.25
CA PRO A 319 -15.43 -15.63 15.99
C PRO A 319 -15.18 -14.34 15.20
N PHE A 320 -14.01 -14.21 14.57
CA PHE A 320 -13.65 -12.99 13.83
C PHE A 320 -13.23 -13.27 12.37
N HIS A 321 -11.95 -13.57 12.13
CA HIS A 321 -11.35 -13.75 10.79
C HIS A 321 -10.18 -14.72 10.86
N GLY A 322 -9.98 -15.59 9.86
CA GLY A 322 -8.77 -16.41 9.74
C GLY A 322 -8.39 -17.25 10.98
N GLY A 323 -9.37 -17.77 11.72
CA GLY A 323 -9.16 -18.51 12.97
C GLY A 323 -9.01 -17.64 14.22
N TYR A 324 -8.84 -16.33 14.07
CA TYR A 324 -8.82 -15.39 15.18
C TYR A 324 -10.21 -15.21 15.81
N ARG A 325 -10.21 -14.96 17.11
CA ARG A 325 -11.40 -14.59 17.89
C ARG A 325 -11.21 -13.18 18.48
N GLN A 326 -12.26 -12.37 18.42
CA GLN A 326 -12.25 -11.01 18.94
C GLN A 326 -12.58 -10.99 20.43
N ILE A 327 -11.84 -10.16 21.17
CA ILE A 327 -12.03 -9.92 22.59
C ILE A 327 -12.87 -8.66 22.75
N MET A 328 -13.93 -8.73 23.54
CA MET A 328 -14.88 -7.63 23.74
C MET A 328 -14.63 -6.85 25.04
N ALA A 329 -13.87 -7.43 25.98
CA ALA A 329 -13.56 -6.82 27.25
C ALA A 329 -12.23 -6.06 27.19
N SER A 330 -12.13 -4.94 27.92
CA SER A 330 -10.89 -4.16 28.06
C SER A 330 -9.81 -4.89 28.87
N ASN A 331 -10.22 -5.81 29.74
CA ASN A 331 -9.35 -6.67 30.52
C ASN A 331 -9.84 -8.12 30.38
N LEU A 332 -8.91 -9.04 30.10
CA LEU A 332 -9.19 -10.46 29.96
C LEU A 332 -8.39 -11.26 31.00
N GLY A 333 -9.09 -12.01 31.84
CA GLY A 333 -8.48 -13.12 32.57
C GLY A 333 -8.43 -14.35 31.67
N LEU A 334 -7.24 -14.94 31.50
CA LEU A 334 -7.02 -16.08 30.62
C LEU A 334 -6.30 -17.21 31.35
N GLN A 335 -6.92 -18.39 31.36
CA GLN A 335 -6.27 -19.63 31.75
C GLN A 335 -5.70 -20.33 30.51
N THR A 336 -4.38 -20.50 30.46
CA THR A 336 -3.66 -21.09 29.32
C THR A 336 -3.16 -22.50 29.59
N GLY A 337 -3.12 -22.92 30.86
CA GLY A 337 -2.55 -24.21 31.26
C GLY A 337 -1.02 -24.28 31.20
N GLY A 338 -0.33 -23.15 30.99
CA GLY A 338 1.13 -23.10 31.07
C GLY A 338 1.72 -21.81 30.49
N PRO A 339 2.00 -21.79 29.17
CA PRO A 339 2.81 -20.73 28.56
C PRO A 339 2.05 -19.41 28.45
N ARG A 340 2.80 -18.32 28.56
CA ARG A 340 2.33 -16.95 28.39
C ARG A 340 1.74 -16.75 26.99
N PRO A 341 0.58 -16.09 26.85
CA PRO A 341 -0.18 -16.02 25.60
C PRO A 341 0.37 -15.00 24.59
N CYS A 342 1.68 -15.04 24.35
CA CYS A 342 2.41 -14.12 23.48
C CYS A 342 3.62 -14.82 22.86
N ILE A 343 4.31 -14.12 21.95
CA ILE A 343 5.51 -14.60 21.28
C ILE A 343 6.74 -14.26 22.11
N GLY A 344 7.58 -15.25 22.42
CA GLY A 344 8.93 -15.00 22.94
C GLY A 344 9.92 -14.82 21.79
N ILE A 345 10.74 -13.79 21.84
CA ILE A 345 11.79 -13.53 20.85
C ILE A 345 13.15 -13.58 21.54
N HIS A 346 14.05 -14.44 21.07
CA HIS A 346 15.41 -14.52 21.61
C HIS A 346 16.13 -13.17 21.46
N PRO A 347 16.94 -12.73 22.44
CA PRO A 347 17.64 -11.44 22.39
C PRO A 347 18.53 -11.24 21.15
N ASP A 348 19.11 -12.32 20.62
CA ASP A 348 19.99 -12.30 19.44
C ASP A 348 19.25 -12.28 18.10
N CYS A 349 17.91 -12.36 18.10
CA CYS A 349 17.15 -12.22 16.86
C CYS A 349 17.33 -10.82 16.23
N SER A 350 17.26 -10.75 14.90
CA SER A 350 17.43 -9.50 14.17
C SER A 350 16.37 -8.46 14.56
N GLN A 351 16.77 -7.19 14.53
CA GLN A 351 15.85 -6.08 14.74
C GLN A 351 14.70 -6.08 13.71
N GLU A 352 14.98 -6.51 12.48
CA GLU A 352 13.98 -6.64 11.42
C GLU A 352 12.87 -7.64 11.76
N LEU A 353 13.20 -8.76 12.41
CA LEU A 353 12.20 -9.72 12.89
C LEU A 353 11.30 -9.10 13.97
N VAL A 354 11.91 -8.39 14.92
CA VAL A 354 11.16 -7.73 16.00
C VAL A 354 10.22 -6.66 15.45
N GLU A 355 10.70 -5.84 14.51
CA GLU A 355 9.88 -4.86 13.80
C GLU A 355 8.73 -5.50 13.02
N PHE A 356 8.98 -6.66 12.39
CA PHE A 356 7.93 -7.41 11.72
C PHE A 356 6.85 -7.91 12.69
N ILE A 357 7.23 -8.55 13.80
CA ILE A 357 6.29 -9.04 14.81
C ILE A 357 5.47 -7.89 15.41
N LYS A 358 6.14 -6.76 15.73
CA LYS A 358 5.48 -5.53 16.18
C LYS A 358 4.49 -5.02 15.12
N ASN A 359 4.92 -4.89 13.87
CA ASN A 359 4.08 -4.41 12.77
C ASN A 359 2.86 -5.32 12.53
N ALA A 360 3.05 -6.64 12.59
CA ALA A 360 1.99 -7.63 12.49
C ALA A 360 0.98 -7.55 13.65
N GLY A 361 1.37 -6.91 14.76
CA GLY A 361 0.53 -6.57 15.90
C GLY A 361 0.49 -7.63 17.00
N PHE A 362 1.37 -8.62 16.98
CA PHE A 362 1.38 -9.67 18.01
C PHE A 362 1.90 -9.12 19.34
N ALA A 363 1.37 -9.63 20.44
CA ALA A 363 2.01 -9.48 21.74
C ALA A 363 3.33 -10.26 21.73
N PHE A 364 4.41 -9.65 22.22
CA PHE A 364 5.71 -10.30 22.33
C PHE A 364 6.53 -9.76 23.50
N ASP A 365 7.48 -10.57 23.97
CA ASP A 365 8.55 -10.16 24.89
C ASP A 365 9.91 -10.62 24.34
N ARG A 366 10.99 -9.96 24.77
CA ARG A 366 12.36 -10.46 24.57
C ARG A 366 12.79 -11.33 25.74
N SER A 367 13.20 -12.56 25.48
CA SER A 367 13.57 -13.53 26.52
C SER A 367 14.33 -14.71 25.90
N ASP A 368 15.23 -15.32 26.69
CA ASP A 368 15.92 -16.57 26.37
C ASP A 368 15.16 -17.83 26.86
N LYS A 369 14.06 -17.64 27.60
CA LYS A 369 13.27 -18.73 28.22
C LYS A 369 12.18 -19.24 27.28
N ALA A 370 12.56 -20.05 26.30
CA ALA A 370 11.63 -20.56 25.28
C ALA A 370 10.36 -21.24 25.84
N ALA A 371 10.48 -21.97 26.95
CA ALA A 371 9.38 -22.73 27.56
C ALA A 371 8.25 -21.84 28.11
N ASP A 372 8.53 -20.57 28.39
CA ASP A 372 7.57 -19.65 29.03
C ASP A 372 6.55 -19.10 28.03
N TYR A 373 6.73 -19.29 26.71
CA TYR A 373 5.95 -18.62 25.67
C TYR A 373 5.12 -19.57 24.82
N ALA A 374 3.95 -19.08 24.37
CA ALA A 374 3.05 -19.85 23.51
C ALA A 374 3.68 -20.19 22.16
N PHE A 375 4.53 -19.29 21.65
CA PHE A 375 5.34 -19.48 20.47
C PHE A 375 6.70 -18.80 20.67
N TYR A 376 7.77 -19.40 20.19
CA TYR A 376 9.12 -18.91 20.43
C TYR A 376 9.91 -18.79 19.14
N LEU A 377 10.63 -17.67 19.00
CA LEU A 377 11.52 -17.36 17.90
C LEU A 377 12.96 -17.39 18.42
N GLY A 378 13.68 -18.47 18.07
CA GLY A 378 15.07 -18.70 18.48
C GLY A 378 16.11 -18.03 17.56
N PRO A 379 17.39 -18.05 17.97
CA PRO A 379 18.48 -17.38 17.25
C PRO A 379 18.86 -18.04 15.92
N ASP A 380 18.57 -19.32 15.74
CA ASP A 380 19.03 -20.15 14.61
C ASP A 380 18.34 -19.83 13.27
N GLY A 381 17.36 -18.91 13.27
CA GLY A 381 16.60 -18.53 12.09
C GLY A 381 17.08 -17.21 11.48
N SER A 382 17.58 -17.26 10.25
CA SER A 382 17.64 -16.05 9.42
C SER A 382 16.21 -15.65 9.04
N PHE A 383 15.78 -14.48 9.49
CA PHE A 383 14.54 -13.85 9.01
C PHE A 383 14.89 -12.81 7.96
N CYS A 384 14.23 -12.88 6.81
CA CYS A 384 14.18 -11.79 5.84
C CYS A 384 12.73 -11.46 5.48
N ARG A 385 12.50 -10.34 4.80
CA ARG A 385 11.15 -9.90 4.41
C ARG A 385 10.42 -10.87 3.49
N GLN A 386 11.13 -11.76 2.81
CA GLN A 386 10.56 -12.82 1.99
C GLN A 386 10.01 -13.99 2.83
N ASP A 387 10.21 -14.01 4.15
CA ASP A 387 9.69 -15.06 5.03
C ASP A 387 8.41 -14.64 5.78
N GLU A 388 7.90 -13.43 5.57
CA GLU A 388 6.79 -12.84 6.34
C GLU A 388 5.56 -13.76 6.33
N THR A 389 5.07 -14.17 5.15
CA THR A 389 3.90 -15.06 5.04
C THR A 389 4.16 -16.44 5.66
N ARG A 390 5.37 -16.97 5.53
CA ARG A 390 5.74 -18.28 6.10
C ARG A 390 5.72 -18.21 7.63
N LEU A 391 6.26 -17.15 8.21
CA LEU A 391 6.26 -16.94 9.65
C LEU A 391 4.85 -16.72 10.20
N LEU A 392 4.02 -15.89 9.54
CA LEU A 392 2.61 -15.72 9.95
C LEU A 392 1.86 -17.05 10.01
N ARG A 393 2.01 -17.89 8.98
CA ARG A 393 1.39 -19.23 8.95
C ARG A 393 1.85 -20.11 10.12
N ARG A 394 3.15 -20.08 10.46
CA ARG A 394 3.69 -20.82 11.62
C ARG A 394 3.06 -20.36 12.93
N ILE A 395 2.95 -19.04 13.14
CA ILE A 395 2.30 -18.45 14.32
C ILE A 395 0.82 -18.85 14.36
N GLU A 396 0.11 -18.72 13.24
CA GLU A 396 -1.33 -19.05 13.12
C GLU A 396 -1.63 -20.53 13.32
N SER A 397 -0.65 -21.40 13.04
CA SER A 397 -0.73 -22.85 13.28
C SER A 397 -0.30 -23.28 14.68
N CYS A 398 0.22 -22.38 15.52
CA CYS A 398 0.58 -22.75 16.88
C CYS A 398 -0.72 -23.06 17.63
N GLY A 399 -0.89 -24.27 18.17
CA GLY A 399 -2.13 -24.65 18.85
C GLY A 399 -2.33 -24.01 20.23
N ARG A 400 -1.69 -22.86 20.49
CA ARG A 400 -1.63 -22.20 21.80
C ARG A 400 -2.21 -20.77 21.73
N PRO A 401 -2.67 -20.21 22.85
CA PRO A 401 -3.20 -18.85 22.87
C PRO A 401 -2.14 -17.80 22.48
N ILE A 402 -2.44 -16.94 21.51
CA ILE A 402 -1.58 -15.80 21.14
C ILE A 402 -2.43 -14.55 20.93
N MET A 403 -2.06 -13.47 21.62
CA MET A 403 -2.70 -12.17 21.51
C MET A 403 -2.19 -11.35 20.32
N ARG A 404 -3.09 -10.61 19.67
CA ARG A 404 -2.78 -9.75 18.52
C ARG A 404 -3.69 -8.53 18.45
N CYS A 405 -3.11 -7.35 18.19
CA CYS A 405 -3.84 -6.18 17.70
C CYS A 405 -4.01 -6.32 16.19
N TRP A 406 -5.25 -6.52 15.75
CA TRP A 406 -5.57 -6.66 14.34
C TRP A 406 -5.11 -5.43 13.53
N PRO A 407 -4.73 -5.60 12.26
CA PRO A 407 -4.27 -4.50 11.42
C PRO A 407 -5.26 -3.35 11.23
N TRP A 408 -6.57 -3.59 11.28
CA TRP A 408 -7.59 -2.61 10.87
C TRP A 408 -8.49 -2.16 12.03
N PRO A 409 -8.94 -0.90 12.00
CA PRO A 409 -9.80 -0.35 13.06
C PRO A 409 -11.21 -0.96 13.02
N ASP A 410 -11.98 -0.72 14.08
CA ASP A 410 -13.45 -0.89 14.14
C ASP A 410 -13.98 -2.26 13.70
N GLY A 411 -13.18 -3.32 13.88
CA GLY A 411 -13.52 -4.69 13.50
C GLY A 411 -13.53 -4.93 11.99
N TYR A 412 -12.97 -4.04 11.17
CA TYR A 412 -12.74 -4.31 9.75
C TYR A 412 -11.75 -5.48 9.59
N LYS A 413 -12.00 -6.33 8.59
CA LYS A 413 -11.21 -7.54 8.34
C LYS A 413 -10.07 -7.28 7.37
N SER A 414 -10.25 -6.34 6.45
CA SER A 414 -9.26 -5.95 5.43
C SER A 414 -9.39 -4.46 5.13
N ALA A 415 -8.50 -3.92 4.29
CA ALA A 415 -8.59 -2.54 3.81
C ALA A 415 -8.44 -2.46 2.29
N PHE A 416 -9.08 -1.46 1.69
CA PHE A 416 -9.01 -1.18 0.26
C PHE A 416 -8.91 0.33 0.00
N THR A 417 -8.11 0.72 -0.96
CA THR A 417 -8.04 2.10 -1.43
C THR A 417 -7.62 2.18 -2.88
N THR A 418 -7.96 3.29 -3.53
CA THR A 418 -7.57 3.58 -4.91
C THR A 418 -6.69 4.82 -4.93
N THR A 419 -5.65 4.75 -5.75
CA THR A 419 -4.68 5.83 -5.94
C THR A 419 -4.51 6.12 -7.42
N HIS A 420 -4.28 7.38 -7.75
CA HIS A 420 -4.25 7.85 -9.12
C HIS A 420 -3.00 8.70 -9.36
N ASP A 421 -2.15 8.29 -10.30
CA ASP A 421 -0.94 9.05 -10.65
C ASP A 421 -1.26 9.99 -11.81
N LEU A 422 -1.41 11.28 -11.51
CA LEU A 422 -1.68 12.32 -12.51
C LEU A 422 -0.35 12.82 -13.09
N ASP A 423 0.13 12.13 -14.10
CA ASP A 423 1.41 12.47 -14.72
C ASP A 423 1.39 13.79 -15.50
N CYS A 424 0.30 14.06 -16.21
CA CYS A 424 0.15 15.14 -17.18
C CYS A 424 -1.31 15.58 -17.25
N VAL A 425 -1.57 16.85 -17.57
CA VAL A 425 -2.94 17.34 -17.82
C VAL A 425 -3.22 17.49 -19.31
N THR A 426 -2.23 17.98 -20.06
CA THR A 426 -2.33 18.21 -21.50
C THR A 426 -1.30 17.38 -22.28
N LEU A 427 -1.50 17.27 -23.60
CA LEU A 427 -0.47 16.71 -24.48
C LEU A 427 0.84 17.50 -24.42
N THR A 428 0.76 18.82 -24.22
CA THR A 428 1.94 19.68 -24.05
C THR A 428 2.72 19.34 -22.79
N ASP A 429 2.04 19.04 -21.67
CA ASP A 429 2.72 18.59 -20.44
C ASP A 429 3.44 17.27 -20.66
N PHE A 430 2.83 16.36 -21.42
CA PHE A 430 3.47 15.10 -21.78
C PHE A 430 4.77 15.32 -22.55
N LEU A 431 4.78 16.25 -23.51
CA LEU A 431 6.00 16.62 -24.23
C LEU A 431 7.04 17.29 -23.31
N TYR A 432 6.63 18.15 -22.39
CA TYR A 432 7.53 18.74 -21.40
C TYR A 432 8.13 17.70 -20.46
N ARG A 433 7.34 16.73 -20.01
CA ARG A 433 7.80 15.58 -19.22
C ARG A 433 8.90 14.82 -19.95
N ILE A 434 8.72 14.53 -21.24
CA ILE A 434 9.73 13.86 -22.08
C ILE A 434 11.02 14.69 -22.15
N ALA A 435 10.90 16.03 -22.17
CA ALA A 435 12.04 16.93 -22.14
C ALA A 435 12.66 17.11 -20.74
N GLY A 436 12.07 16.52 -19.69
CA GLY A 436 12.49 16.68 -18.30
C GLY A 436 12.26 18.08 -17.76
N ARG A 437 11.19 18.75 -18.20
CA ARG A 437 10.82 20.14 -17.90
C ARG A 437 9.53 20.26 -17.12
#